data_AF-A0A9Q9WT14-F1
#
_entry.id   AF-A0A9Q9WT14-F1
#
_cell.length_a   1.000
_cell.length_b   1.000
_cell.length_c   1.000
_cell.angle_alpha   90.00
_cell.angle_beta   90.00
_cell.angle_gamma   90.00
#
_symmetry.space_group_name_H-M   'P 1'
#
loop_
_entity.id
_entity.type
_entity.pdbx_description
1 polymer ?
#
loop_
_entity_poly.entity_id
_entity_poly.type
_entity_poly.pdbx_seq_one_letter_code
_entity_poly.pdbx_strand_id
1 'polypeptide(L)'
;MRCRSTSVRQISIASEPHRTFFLKIEWAKDLGSGFVILLSDGVSAWSGEVSEEDVSREAQEIEMELERYVGDLHLALTGEGPAAEGEYSFHLTPERPGRPLLQLSYEKVQNDISFRLGVVDLQAVPEPTEVIRELISHGREQSACLQAKNQHLLEENQKLRREQEHITKKMERYVQGKETLERDLYGRFVLVLNEKKAKLRALQKRVKELEESIEKNRLRKKADSEEHKTMETAADKSPEVESDYGGSTEDEQEAEPRQSDPKPLTQEMPESNPMDDSLNDITDVAPCRKRRHRHLQQLETQAKRAELDQRQRSSRLARNELKLLEACCVMLHMIPINPCDCSH
;
A
#
# COMPACT_ATOMS: atom_id res chain seq x y z
N MET A 1 13.45 24.99 27.30
CA MET A 1 13.98 25.47 26.01
C MET A 1 12.98 25.04 24.95
N ARG A 2 12.28 25.97 24.27
CA ARG A 2 11.42 25.57 23.14
C ARG A 2 12.38 25.16 22.01
N CYS A 3 12.30 23.92 21.53
CA CYS A 3 13.03 23.51 20.33
C CYS A 3 12.58 24.42 19.18
N ARG A 4 13.47 25.30 18.72
CA ARG A 4 13.28 26.04 17.48
C ARG A 4 13.85 25.19 16.36
N SER A 5 13.11 25.08 15.27
CA SER A 5 13.61 24.49 14.04
C SER A 5 14.51 25.50 13.35
N THR A 6 15.57 25.01 12.73
CA THR A 6 16.54 25.85 12.02
C THR A 6 16.85 25.23 10.67
N SER A 7 16.93 26.04 9.63
CA SER A 7 17.45 25.66 8.32
C SER A 7 18.55 26.62 7.91
N VAL A 8 19.58 26.07 7.27
CA VAL A 8 20.69 26.83 6.70
C VAL A 8 20.84 26.43 5.24
N ARG A 9 20.79 27.40 4.34
CA ARG A 9 20.92 27.19 2.89
C ARG A 9 21.89 28.19 2.28
N GLN A 10 22.62 27.74 1.27
CA GLN A 10 23.35 28.63 0.37
C GLN A 10 22.41 29.19 -0.70
N ILE A 11 22.42 30.50 -0.89
CA ILE A 11 21.63 31.20 -1.91
C ILE A 11 22.53 32.02 -2.84
N SER A 12 22.06 32.23 -4.06
CA SER A 12 22.64 33.16 -5.04
C SER A 12 21.75 34.39 -5.17
N ILE A 13 22.36 35.56 -5.32
CA ILE A 13 21.66 36.84 -5.42
C ILE A 13 21.88 37.40 -6.82
N ALA A 14 20.80 37.72 -7.53
CA ALA A 14 20.88 38.08 -8.95
C ALA A 14 21.74 39.33 -9.20
N SER A 15 21.73 40.29 -8.27
CA SER A 15 22.56 41.51 -8.33
C SER A 15 24.04 41.27 -8.06
N GLU A 16 24.40 40.17 -7.37
CA GLU A 16 25.76 39.86 -6.97
C GLU A 16 26.10 38.37 -7.26
N PRO A 17 26.10 37.94 -8.53
CA PRO A 17 26.20 36.52 -8.90
C PRO A 17 27.56 35.88 -8.55
N HIS A 18 28.59 36.69 -8.33
CA HIS A 18 29.94 36.24 -7.96
C HIS A 18 30.13 36.10 -6.45
N ARG A 19 29.15 36.50 -5.64
CA ARG A 19 29.17 36.37 -4.19
C ARG A 19 28.21 35.28 -3.75
N THR A 20 28.62 34.54 -2.73
CA THR A 20 27.82 33.48 -2.13
C THR A 20 27.26 33.99 -0.82
N PHE A 21 25.97 33.78 -0.62
CA PHE A 21 25.30 34.15 0.62
C PHE A 21 24.76 32.89 1.30
N PHE A 22 24.73 32.93 2.63
CA PHE A 22 24.14 31.92 3.48
C PHE A 22 22.93 32.50 4.17
N LEU A 23 21.82 31.78 4.05
CA LEU A 23 20.54 32.10 4.64
C LEU A 23 20.25 31.11 5.76
N LYS A 24 20.17 31.61 6.99
CA LYS A 24 19.73 30.86 8.18
C LYS A 24 18.35 31.34 8.56
N ILE A 25 17.47 30.41 8.91
CA ILE A 25 16.09 30.70 9.25
C ILE A 25 15.72 29.90 10.49
N GLU A 26 15.09 30.55 11.45
CA GLU A 26 14.64 29.96 12.69
C GLU A 26 13.15 30.17 12.90
N TRP A 27 12.43 29.09 13.23
CA TRP A 27 11.00 29.15 13.51
C TRP A 27 10.64 28.22 14.67
N ALA A 28 9.48 28.48 15.30
CA ALA A 28 9.06 27.72 16.47
C ALA A 28 8.24 26.47 16.11
N LYS A 29 7.14 26.63 15.37
CA LYS A 29 6.21 25.55 15.01
C LYS A 29 6.20 25.35 13.50
N ASP A 30 5.86 26.41 12.78
CA ASP A 30 5.87 26.53 11.32
C ASP A 30 6.31 27.95 10.95
N LEU A 31 6.57 28.19 9.67
CA LEU A 31 6.89 29.54 9.17
C LEU A 31 5.65 30.46 9.21
N GLY A 32 4.44 29.91 9.32
CA GLY A 32 3.20 30.67 9.48
C GLY A 32 3.15 31.45 10.79
N SER A 33 3.70 30.89 11.86
CA SER A 33 3.76 31.48 13.21
C SER A 33 4.86 32.55 13.37
N GLY A 34 5.48 32.97 12.27
CA GLY A 34 6.63 33.87 12.25
C GLY A 34 7.98 33.16 12.33
N PHE A 35 9.01 33.87 11.88
CA PHE A 35 10.38 33.35 11.77
C PHE A 35 11.42 34.47 11.85
N VAL A 36 12.64 34.10 12.24
CA VAL A 36 13.81 34.96 12.19
C VAL A 36 14.65 34.57 11.00
N ILE A 37 15.00 35.55 10.18
CA ILE A 37 15.87 35.39 9.02
C ILE A 37 17.24 35.99 9.32
N LEU A 38 18.28 35.31 8.90
CA LEU A 38 19.66 35.76 9.03
C LEU A 38 20.42 35.50 7.74
N LEU A 39 20.98 36.56 7.18
CA LEU A 39 21.75 36.55 5.95
C LEU A 39 23.23 36.82 6.27
N SER A 40 24.15 36.07 5.67
CA SER A 40 25.58 36.35 5.76
C SER A 40 26.28 36.13 4.44
N ASP A 41 27.25 36.98 4.13
CA ASP A 41 28.18 36.84 2.99
C ASP A 41 29.52 36.19 3.41
N GLY A 42 29.62 35.71 4.65
CA GLY A 42 30.84 35.18 5.26
C GLY A 42 31.76 36.23 5.88
N VAL A 43 31.43 37.52 5.79
CA VAL A 43 32.17 38.63 6.41
C VAL A 43 31.24 39.44 7.32
N SER A 44 30.11 39.85 6.79
CA SER A 44 29.04 40.60 7.44
C SER A 44 27.82 39.69 7.67
N ALA A 45 26.93 40.14 8.54
CA ALA A 45 25.68 39.45 8.82
C ALA A 45 24.56 40.47 9.02
N TRP A 46 23.36 40.11 8.57
CA TRP A 46 22.14 40.88 8.73
C TRP A 46 21.02 40.00 9.25
N SER A 47 20.16 40.54 10.11
CA SER A 47 19.04 39.81 10.70
C SER A 47 17.73 40.58 10.53
N GLY A 48 16.65 39.84 10.28
CA GLY A 48 15.29 40.33 10.26
C GLY A 48 14.36 39.38 11.00
N GLU A 49 13.23 39.90 11.46
CA GLU A 49 12.18 39.12 12.11
C GLU A 49 10.87 39.36 11.36
N VAL A 50 10.12 38.29 11.15
CA VAL A 50 8.81 38.31 10.49
C VAL A 50 7.81 37.71 11.45
N SER A 51 6.78 38.48 11.81
CA SER A 51 5.74 38.04 12.75
C SER A 51 4.67 37.18 12.05
N GLU A 52 3.84 36.49 12.83
CA GLU A 52 2.68 35.74 12.32
C GLU A 52 1.69 36.67 11.59
N GLU A 53 1.53 37.89 12.09
CA GLU A 53 0.70 38.93 11.48
C GLU A 53 1.27 39.39 10.13
N ASP A 54 2.59 39.46 9.99
CA ASP A 54 3.24 39.80 8.72
C ASP A 54 3.05 38.71 7.67
N VAL A 55 3.22 37.45 8.06
CA VAL A 55 3.00 36.30 7.17
C VAL A 55 1.54 36.23 6.71
N SER A 56 0.60 36.42 7.65
CA SER A 56 -0.83 36.40 7.35
C SER A 56 -1.26 37.57 6.46
N ARG A 57 -0.67 38.75 6.65
CA ARG A 57 -0.94 39.93 5.85
C ARG A 57 -0.38 39.78 4.43
N GLU A 58 0.86 39.33 4.28
CA GLU A 58 1.48 39.14 2.96
C GLU A 58 0.71 38.08 2.14
N ALA A 59 0.25 36.99 2.76
CA ALA A 59 -0.60 36.00 2.11
C ALA A 59 -1.92 36.60 1.58
N GLN A 60 -2.54 37.52 2.36
CA GLN A 60 -3.74 38.24 1.93
C GLN A 60 -3.47 39.23 0.80
N GLU A 61 -2.35 39.96 0.86
CA GLU A 61 -1.96 40.91 -0.19
C GLU A 61 -1.64 40.22 -1.53
N ILE A 62 -1.12 38.99 -1.48
CA ILE A 62 -0.84 38.15 -2.65
C ILE A 62 -2.09 37.34 -3.09
N GLU A 63 -3.22 37.48 -2.39
CA GLU A 63 -4.47 36.76 -2.65
C GLU A 63 -4.29 35.22 -2.68
N MET A 64 -3.45 34.69 -1.79
CA MET A 64 -3.16 33.26 -1.68
C MET A 64 -3.61 32.68 -0.33
N GLU A 65 -4.07 31.44 -0.34
CA GLU A 65 -4.39 30.71 0.89
C GLU A 65 -3.16 30.61 1.78
N LEU A 66 -3.31 30.89 3.09
CA LEU A 66 -2.22 30.94 4.05
C LEU A 66 -1.38 29.66 4.05
N GLU A 67 -2.01 28.49 4.02
CA GLU A 67 -1.31 27.20 4.01
C GLU A 67 -0.44 27.03 2.75
N ARG A 68 -0.96 27.47 1.59
CA ARG A 68 -0.22 27.45 0.32
C ARG A 68 0.92 28.46 0.32
N TYR A 69 0.69 29.65 0.87
CA TYR A 69 1.74 30.67 1.06
C TYR A 69 2.88 30.16 1.93
N VAL A 70 2.55 29.55 3.08
CA VAL A 70 3.56 28.98 3.99
C VAL A 70 4.31 27.82 3.33
N GLY A 71 3.66 27.02 2.48
CA GLY A 71 4.30 25.98 1.68
C GLY A 71 5.32 26.54 0.68
N ASP A 72 4.93 27.56 -0.09
CA ASP A 72 5.82 28.24 -1.04
C ASP A 72 6.97 28.96 -0.31
N LEU A 73 6.67 29.58 0.84
CA LEU A 73 7.66 30.20 1.71
C LEU A 73 8.68 29.17 2.19
N HIS A 74 8.23 27.99 2.65
CA HIS A 74 9.11 26.90 3.06
C HIS A 74 10.04 26.48 1.92
N LEU A 75 9.50 26.22 0.73
CA LEU A 75 10.31 25.82 -0.43
C LEU A 75 11.33 26.88 -0.83
N ALA A 76 10.93 28.15 -0.89
CA ALA A 76 11.82 29.26 -1.22
C ALA A 76 12.99 29.33 -0.23
N LEU A 77 12.65 29.34 1.05
CA LEU A 77 13.54 29.72 2.14
C LEU A 77 14.43 28.58 2.65
N THR A 78 13.94 27.34 2.68
CA THR A 78 14.74 26.18 3.12
C THR A 78 15.37 25.43 1.95
N GLY A 79 14.77 25.52 0.75
CA GLY A 79 15.21 24.74 -0.42
C GLY A 79 14.94 23.24 -0.31
N GLU A 80 14.17 22.82 0.70
CA GLU A 80 13.83 21.42 0.89
C GLU A 80 12.68 21.02 -0.04
N GLY A 81 13.00 20.42 -1.19
CA GLY A 81 12.00 19.82 -2.07
C GLY A 81 12.50 19.62 -3.51
N PRO A 82 11.91 18.67 -4.26
CA PRO A 82 12.30 18.39 -5.64
C PRO A 82 12.02 19.53 -6.63
N ALA A 83 11.23 20.53 -6.24
CA ALA A 83 10.86 21.69 -7.07
C ALA A 83 11.63 22.98 -6.71
N ALA A 84 12.49 22.97 -5.69
CA ALA A 84 13.12 24.20 -5.18
C ALA A 84 14.30 24.71 -6.03
N GLU A 85 14.76 23.93 -7.01
CA GLU A 85 15.90 24.26 -7.86
C GLU A 85 15.42 24.99 -9.13
N GLY A 86 15.64 26.31 -9.18
CA GLY A 86 15.28 27.17 -10.32
C GLY A 86 13.91 27.86 -10.23
N GLU A 87 13.05 27.49 -9.28
CA GLU A 87 11.72 28.12 -9.11
C GLU A 87 11.76 29.38 -8.21
N TYR A 88 12.88 29.70 -7.57
CA TYR A 88 12.98 30.84 -6.66
C TYR A 88 14.24 31.67 -6.89
N SER A 89 14.11 33.00 -6.81
CA SER A 89 15.22 33.95 -6.95
C SER A 89 15.26 34.93 -5.79
N PHE A 90 16.47 35.42 -5.47
CA PHE A 90 16.72 36.33 -4.37
C PHE A 90 17.37 37.62 -4.87
N HIS A 91 16.93 38.75 -4.31
CA HIS A 91 17.46 40.07 -4.64
C HIS A 91 17.72 40.86 -3.36
N LEU A 92 18.78 41.67 -3.39
CA LEU A 92 19.10 42.62 -2.32
C LEU A 92 18.93 44.05 -2.82
N THR A 93 18.18 44.84 -2.05
CA THR A 93 18.15 46.29 -2.22
C THR A 93 19.02 46.93 -1.14
N PRO A 94 20.15 47.58 -1.49
CA PRO A 94 21.08 48.14 -0.52
C PRO A 94 20.49 49.35 0.21
N GLU A 95 21.08 49.67 1.36
CA GLU A 95 20.76 50.86 2.15
C GLU A 95 20.97 52.15 1.33
N ARG A 96 20.02 53.07 1.40
CA ARG A 96 20.05 54.37 0.68
C ARG A 96 19.58 55.51 1.60
N PRO A 97 19.91 56.78 1.30
CA PRO A 97 19.34 57.90 2.03
C PRO A 97 17.81 57.88 1.92
N GLY A 98 17.11 57.56 3.02
CA GLY A 98 15.65 57.37 3.06
C GLY A 98 15.18 55.91 3.26
N ARG A 99 16.07 54.92 3.14
CA ARG A 99 15.86 53.51 3.52
C ARG A 99 17.10 53.00 4.26
N PRO A 100 17.10 53.04 5.61
CA PRO A 100 18.28 52.73 6.40
C PRO A 100 18.54 51.22 6.55
N LEU A 101 17.67 50.36 6.03
CA LEU A 101 17.74 48.90 6.19
C LEU A 101 18.04 48.22 4.86
N LEU A 102 18.82 47.14 4.91
CA LEU A 102 19.06 46.25 3.78
C LEU A 102 17.79 45.42 3.55
N GLN A 103 17.28 45.36 2.32
CA GLN A 103 16.03 44.66 2.06
C GLN A 103 16.27 43.41 1.21
N LEU A 104 15.85 42.25 1.73
CA LEU A 104 15.89 40.97 1.03
C LEU A 104 14.50 40.66 0.46
N SER A 105 14.42 40.54 -0.86
CA SER A 105 13.21 40.08 -1.54
C SER A 105 13.43 38.70 -2.14
N TYR A 106 12.47 37.83 -1.96
CA TYR A 106 12.44 36.50 -2.57
C TYR A 106 11.25 36.41 -3.52
N GLU A 107 11.52 35.97 -4.74
CA GLU A 107 10.55 35.86 -5.82
C GLU A 107 10.42 34.40 -6.22
N LYS A 108 9.22 34.05 -6.68
CA LYS A 108 8.94 32.77 -7.30
C LYS A 108 8.87 32.96 -8.80
N VAL A 109 9.54 32.08 -9.54
CA VAL A 109 9.70 32.13 -10.99
C VAL A 109 8.87 31.02 -11.59
N GLN A 110 7.86 31.38 -12.39
CA GLN A 110 7.02 30.43 -13.12
C GLN A 110 6.86 30.88 -14.56
N ASN A 111 7.14 29.99 -15.52
CA ASN A 111 6.99 30.24 -16.95
C ASN A 111 7.64 31.56 -17.41
N ASP A 112 8.91 31.79 -17.04
CA ASP A 112 9.70 33.00 -17.33
C ASP A 112 9.12 34.31 -16.74
N ILE A 113 8.17 34.22 -15.82
CA ILE A 113 7.60 35.36 -15.08
C ILE A 113 7.99 35.20 -13.62
N SER A 114 8.61 36.22 -13.03
CA SER A 114 8.85 36.27 -11.58
C SER A 114 7.75 37.07 -10.87
N PHE A 115 7.30 36.56 -9.73
CA PHE A 115 6.40 37.26 -8.83
C PHE A 115 7.00 37.29 -7.43
N ARG A 116 6.86 38.44 -6.77
CA ARG A 116 7.41 38.67 -5.44
C ARG A 116 6.60 37.90 -4.41
N LEU A 117 7.25 36.97 -3.73
CA LEU A 117 6.64 36.15 -2.68
C LEU A 117 6.75 36.83 -1.31
N GLY A 118 7.76 37.68 -1.12
CA GLY A 118 7.84 38.50 0.08
C GLY A 118 9.12 39.31 0.16
N VAL A 119 9.15 40.17 1.17
CA VAL A 119 10.25 41.09 1.41
C VAL A 119 10.49 41.23 2.91
N VAL A 120 11.76 41.22 3.31
CA VAL A 120 12.15 41.38 4.71
C VAL A 120 13.22 42.45 4.82
N ASP A 121 13.01 43.36 5.77
CA ASP A 121 13.99 44.37 6.13
C ASP A 121 14.99 43.78 7.13
N LEU A 122 16.27 43.92 6.83
CA LEU A 122 17.39 43.33 7.55
C LEU A 122 18.25 44.43 8.18
N GLN A 123 18.59 44.22 9.46
CA GLN A 123 19.48 45.08 10.22
C GLN A 123 20.87 44.46 10.30
N ALA A 124 21.92 45.28 10.15
CA ALA A 124 23.29 44.83 10.31
C ALA A 124 23.53 44.33 11.75
N VAL A 125 24.09 43.14 11.87
CA VAL A 125 24.44 42.55 13.16
C VAL A 125 25.75 43.17 13.66
N PRO A 126 25.83 43.68 14.91
CA PRO A 126 27.04 44.31 15.44
C PRO A 126 28.26 43.40 15.51
N GLU A 127 28.06 42.10 15.77
CA GLU A 127 29.10 41.08 15.86
C GLU A 127 28.90 39.95 14.84
N PRO A 128 29.23 40.16 13.55
CA PRO A 128 29.05 39.15 12.51
C PRO A 128 29.83 37.86 12.76
N THR A 129 30.98 37.95 13.44
CA THR A 129 31.85 36.80 13.67
C THR A 129 31.22 35.76 14.61
N GLU A 130 30.41 36.17 15.60
CA GLU A 130 29.68 35.21 16.44
C GLU A 130 28.61 34.46 15.66
N VAL A 131 27.86 35.18 14.82
CA VAL A 131 26.86 34.58 13.93
C VAL A 131 27.49 33.56 12.98
N ILE A 132 28.60 33.92 12.34
CA ILE A 132 29.29 33.01 11.41
C ILE A 132 29.85 31.78 12.16
N ARG A 133 30.39 31.95 13.37
CA ARG A 133 30.82 30.83 14.23
C ARG A 133 29.66 29.89 14.55
N GLU A 134 28.51 30.45 14.90
CA GLU A 134 27.30 29.67 15.20
C GLU A 134 26.84 28.89 13.96
N LEU A 135 26.83 29.53 12.78
CA LEU A 135 26.47 28.91 11.51
C LEU A 135 27.37 27.70 11.19
N ILE A 136 28.69 27.87 11.33
CA ILE A 136 29.68 26.80 11.11
C ILE A 136 29.50 25.68 12.15
N SER A 137 29.25 26.05 13.42
CA SER A 137 29.04 25.08 14.50
C SER A 137 27.79 24.24 14.25
N HIS A 138 26.69 24.88 13.86
CA HIS A 138 25.44 24.21 13.48
C HIS A 138 25.66 23.26 12.29
N GLY A 139 26.31 23.73 11.22
CA GLY A 139 26.59 22.88 10.05
C GLY A 139 27.46 21.66 10.40
N ARG A 140 28.44 21.83 11.31
CA ARG A 140 29.27 20.72 11.81
C ARG A 140 28.46 19.71 12.63
N GLU A 141 27.61 20.19 13.53
CA GLU A 141 26.74 19.33 14.35
C GLU A 141 25.73 18.57 13.49
N GLN A 142 25.09 19.26 12.55
CA GLN A 142 24.16 18.64 11.60
C GLN A 142 24.87 17.57 10.75
N SER A 143 26.07 17.86 10.25
CA SER A 143 26.88 16.88 9.50
C SER A 143 27.22 15.65 10.34
N ALA A 144 27.67 15.82 11.58
CA ALA A 144 27.96 14.72 12.49
C ALA A 144 26.70 13.89 12.80
N CYS A 145 25.56 14.54 13.03
CA CYS A 145 24.28 13.86 13.25
C CYS A 145 23.82 13.07 12.03
N LEU A 146 23.92 13.66 10.83
CA LEU A 146 23.57 13.00 9.57
C LEU A 146 24.50 11.81 9.30
N GLN A 147 25.80 11.95 9.56
CA GLN A 147 26.77 10.87 9.42
C GLN A 147 26.46 9.71 10.36
N ALA A 148 26.17 9.98 11.64
CA ALA A 148 25.78 8.95 12.61
C ALA A 148 24.48 8.25 12.19
N LYS A 149 23.47 9.01 11.74
CA LYS A 149 22.21 8.45 11.21
C LYS A 149 22.45 7.58 9.97
N ASN A 150 23.31 8.01 9.06
CA ASN A 150 23.64 7.26 7.85
C ASN A 150 24.34 5.93 8.21
N GLN A 151 25.31 5.97 9.11
CA GLN A 151 25.97 4.76 9.61
C GLN A 151 24.98 3.79 10.26
N HIS A 152 24.09 4.29 11.13
CA HIS A 152 23.06 3.47 11.74
C HIS A 152 22.12 2.83 10.71
N LEU A 153 21.66 3.60 9.72
CA LEU A 153 20.82 3.08 8.63
C LEU A 153 21.56 2.04 7.78
N LEU A 154 22.86 2.21 7.56
CA LEU A 154 23.69 1.25 6.84
C LEU A 154 23.76 -0.08 7.61
N GLU A 155 23.98 -0.03 8.92
CA GLU A 155 24.04 -1.21 9.79
C GLU A 155 22.70 -1.97 9.81
N GLU A 156 21.58 -1.25 9.98
CA GLU A 156 20.25 -1.85 9.92
C GLU A 156 19.94 -2.43 8.52
N ASN A 157 20.35 -1.75 7.44
CA ASN A 157 20.16 -2.28 6.09
C ASN A 157 20.94 -3.60 5.89
N GLN A 158 22.19 -3.66 6.37
CA GLN A 158 23.00 -4.88 6.32
C GLN A 158 22.40 -6.01 7.16
N LYS A 159 21.85 -5.69 8.33
CA LYS A 159 21.15 -6.65 9.18
C LYS A 159 19.90 -7.21 8.47
N LEU A 160 19.06 -6.34 7.93
CA LEU A 160 17.86 -6.75 7.17
C LEU A 160 18.21 -7.62 5.97
N ARG A 161 19.28 -7.29 5.23
CA ARG A 161 19.76 -8.12 4.11
C ARG A 161 20.17 -9.51 4.56
N ARG A 162 20.89 -9.64 5.68
CA ARG A 162 21.29 -10.94 6.24
C ARG A 162 20.07 -11.76 6.69
N GLU A 163 19.09 -11.12 7.32
CA GLU A 163 17.85 -11.78 7.74
C GLU A 163 17.03 -12.25 6.54
N GLN A 164 16.90 -11.41 5.50
CA GLN A 164 16.24 -11.77 4.26
C GLN A 164 16.92 -12.99 3.60
N GLU A 165 18.25 -12.98 3.48
CA GLU A 165 19.00 -14.10 2.91
C GLU A 165 18.79 -15.39 3.71
N HIS A 166 18.79 -15.31 5.04
CA HIS A 166 18.56 -16.45 5.92
C HIS A 166 17.14 -17.03 5.78
N ILE A 167 16.12 -16.16 5.72
CA ILE A 167 14.72 -16.58 5.54
C ILE A 167 14.54 -17.21 4.17
N THR A 168 15.12 -16.64 3.11
CA THR A 168 15.08 -17.21 1.75
C THR A 168 15.70 -18.61 1.74
N LYS A 169 16.89 -18.80 2.33
CA LYS A 169 17.53 -20.12 2.45
C LYS A 169 16.72 -21.13 3.26
N LYS A 170 15.98 -20.68 4.28
CA LYS A 170 15.05 -21.56 5.02
C LYS A 170 13.85 -21.93 4.16
N MET A 171 13.29 -20.97 3.43
CA MET A 171 12.16 -21.20 2.53
C MET A 171 12.52 -22.21 1.43
N GLU A 172 13.68 -22.05 0.78
CA GLU A 172 14.18 -23.00 -0.22
C GLU A 172 14.26 -24.43 0.33
N ARG A 173 14.78 -24.59 1.56
CA ARG A 173 14.82 -25.90 2.23
C ARG A 173 13.43 -26.46 2.50
N TYR A 174 12.47 -25.63 2.93
CA TYR A 174 11.09 -26.08 3.15
C TYR A 174 10.41 -26.51 1.84
N VAL A 175 10.64 -25.77 0.75
CA VAL A 175 10.12 -26.13 -0.58
C VAL A 175 10.71 -27.46 -1.03
N GLN A 176 12.03 -27.63 -0.98
CA GLN A 176 12.69 -28.89 -1.34
C GLN A 176 12.22 -30.08 -0.48
N GLY A 177 12.06 -29.86 0.82
CA GLY A 177 11.52 -30.85 1.75
C GLY A 177 10.08 -31.25 1.40
N LYS A 178 9.23 -30.26 1.14
CA LYS A 178 7.85 -30.47 0.70
C LYS A 178 7.79 -31.27 -0.60
N GLU A 179 8.53 -30.87 -1.62
CA GLU A 179 8.54 -31.56 -2.93
C GLU A 179 9.03 -33.02 -2.82
N THR A 180 10.01 -33.27 -1.95
CA THR A 180 10.53 -34.61 -1.71
C THR A 180 9.50 -35.48 -1.01
N LEU A 181 8.81 -34.94 0.00
CA LEU A 181 7.72 -35.61 0.69
C LEU A 181 6.53 -35.90 -0.25
N GLU A 182 6.17 -34.93 -1.10
CA GLU A 182 5.12 -35.12 -2.11
C GLU A 182 5.49 -36.25 -3.09
N ARG A 183 6.72 -36.27 -3.60
CA ARG A 183 7.20 -37.35 -4.47
C ARG A 183 7.09 -38.72 -3.80
N ASP A 184 7.49 -38.84 -2.54
CA ASP A 184 7.41 -40.10 -1.79
C ASP A 184 5.94 -40.54 -1.57
N LEU A 185 5.08 -39.63 -1.12
CA LEU A 185 3.66 -39.91 -0.92
C LEU A 185 2.95 -40.32 -2.21
N TYR A 186 3.16 -39.58 -3.31
CA TYR A 186 2.58 -39.93 -4.60
C TYR A 186 3.15 -41.26 -5.13
N GLY A 187 4.45 -41.52 -4.94
CA GLY A 187 5.06 -42.81 -5.28
C GLY A 187 4.39 -43.97 -4.56
N ARG A 188 4.22 -43.87 -3.25
CA ARG A 188 3.51 -44.89 -2.43
C ARG A 188 2.06 -45.05 -2.84
N PHE A 189 1.36 -43.94 -3.11
CA PHE A 189 -0.03 -43.98 -3.57
C PHE A 189 -0.19 -44.72 -4.90
N VAL A 190 0.73 -44.52 -5.85
CA VAL A 190 0.74 -45.24 -7.13
C VAL A 190 0.94 -46.74 -6.92
N LEU A 191 1.81 -47.16 -5.99
CA LEU A 191 1.99 -48.58 -5.66
C LEU A 191 0.68 -49.20 -5.16
N VAL A 192 0.01 -48.55 -4.20
CA VAL A 192 -1.28 -49.01 -3.67
C VAL A 192 -2.34 -49.08 -4.76
N LEU A 193 -2.43 -48.06 -5.62
CA LEU A 193 -3.35 -48.05 -6.75
C LEU A 193 -3.08 -49.20 -7.73
N ASN A 194 -1.82 -49.49 -8.01
CA ASN A 194 -1.43 -50.57 -8.92
C ASN A 194 -1.80 -51.94 -8.34
N GLU A 195 -1.56 -52.17 -7.05
CA GLU A 195 -2.00 -53.39 -6.37
C GLU A 195 -3.53 -53.54 -6.40
N LYS A 196 -4.27 -52.45 -6.14
CA LYS A 196 -5.73 -52.46 -6.21
C LYS A 196 -6.22 -52.74 -7.63
N LYS A 197 -5.62 -52.12 -8.66
CA LYS A 197 -5.91 -52.40 -10.08
C LYS A 197 -5.61 -53.85 -10.45
N ALA A 198 -4.51 -54.42 -9.96
CA ALA A 198 -4.16 -55.82 -10.21
C ALA A 198 -5.17 -56.79 -9.58
N LYS A 199 -5.58 -56.55 -8.33
CA LYS A 199 -6.62 -57.33 -7.64
C LYS A 199 -7.96 -57.24 -8.35
N LEU A 200 -8.37 -56.04 -8.79
CA LEU A 200 -9.61 -55.84 -9.54
C LEU A 200 -9.60 -56.65 -10.86
N ARG A 201 -8.51 -56.57 -11.63
CA ARG A 201 -8.34 -57.35 -12.87
C ARG A 201 -8.40 -58.85 -12.62
N ALA A 202 -7.77 -59.34 -11.55
CA ALA A 202 -7.79 -60.76 -11.19
C ALA A 202 -9.21 -61.24 -10.82
N LEU A 203 -9.96 -60.43 -10.07
CA LEU A 203 -11.36 -60.72 -9.72
C LEU A 203 -12.26 -60.69 -10.96
N GLN A 204 -12.15 -59.68 -11.81
CA GLN A 204 -12.89 -59.60 -13.08
C GLN A 204 -12.63 -60.81 -13.96
N LYS A 205 -11.38 -61.28 -14.04
CA LYS A 205 -11.03 -62.50 -14.78
C LYS A 205 -11.74 -63.74 -14.22
N ARG A 206 -11.73 -63.92 -12.89
CA ARG A 206 -12.42 -65.04 -12.24
C ARG A 206 -13.93 -65.01 -12.44
N VAL A 207 -14.55 -63.83 -12.41
CA VAL A 207 -15.99 -63.67 -12.69
C VAL A 207 -16.29 -64.11 -14.12
N LYS A 208 -15.50 -63.65 -15.10
CA LYS A 208 -15.68 -64.04 -16.50
C LYS A 208 -15.49 -65.53 -16.74
N GLU A 209 -14.47 -66.15 -16.12
CA GLU A 209 -14.24 -67.60 -16.17
C GLU A 209 -15.43 -68.40 -15.59
N LEU A 210 -16.05 -67.91 -14.50
CA LEU A 210 -17.25 -68.50 -13.91
C LEU A 210 -18.46 -68.36 -14.83
N GLU A 211 -18.69 -67.19 -15.44
CA GLU A 211 -19.76 -66.95 -16.41
C GLU A 211 -19.63 -67.88 -17.63
N GLU A 212 -18.42 -67.99 -18.19
CA GLU A 212 -18.13 -68.90 -19.30
C GLU A 212 -18.36 -70.37 -18.91
N SER A 213 -18.00 -70.77 -17.69
CA SER A 213 -18.26 -72.12 -17.16
C SER A 213 -19.76 -72.39 -16.96
N ILE A 214 -20.51 -71.42 -16.47
CA ILE A 214 -21.97 -71.50 -16.32
C ILE A 214 -22.63 -71.63 -17.70
N GLU A 215 -22.23 -70.83 -18.68
CA GLU A 215 -22.78 -70.90 -20.03
C GLU A 215 -22.45 -72.23 -20.72
N LYS A 216 -21.21 -72.71 -20.55
CA LYS A 216 -20.80 -74.04 -21.04
C LYS A 216 -21.60 -75.17 -20.37
N ASN A 217 -21.90 -75.06 -19.08
CA ASN A 217 -22.77 -76.00 -18.38
C ASN A 217 -24.25 -75.89 -18.82
N ARG A 218 -24.76 -74.68 -19.13
CA ARG A 218 -26.09 -74.51 -19.73
C ARG A 218 -26.19 -75.14 -21.12
N LEU A 219 -25.17 -74.95 -21.96
CA LEU A 219 -25.09 -75.56 -23.30
C LEU A 219 -25.02 -77.09 -23.22
N ARG A 220 -24.27 -77.65 -22.27
CA ARG A 220 -24.25 -79.09 -21.99
C ARG A 220 -25.62 -79.62 -21.55
N LYS A 221 -26.31 -78.91 -20.66
CA LYS A 221 -27.69 -79.27 -20.24
C LYS A 221 -28.72 -79.12 -21.37
N LYS A 222 -28.51 -78.25 -22.36
CA LYS A 222 -29.36 -78.17 -23.55
C LYS A 222 -29.09 -79.28 -24.58
N ALA A 223 -27.85 -79.76 -24.68
CA ALA A 223 -27.50 -80.89 -25.56
C ALA A 223 -28.00 -82.25 -25.03
N ASP A 224 -28.13 -82.41 -23.71
CA ASP A 224 -28.75 -83.59 -23.07
C ASP A 224 -30.29 -83.53 -23.00
N SER A 225 -30.92 -82.51 -23.61
CA SER A 225 -32.38 -82.29 -23.60
C SER A 225 -32.94 -82.13 -25.02
N GLU A 226 -32.54 -83.01 -25.94
CA GLU A 226 -33.19 -83.26 -27.23
C GLU A 226 -33.72 -84.71 -27.26
N GLU A 227 -34.58 -85.06 -26.30
CA GLU A 227 -35.50 -86.20 -26.41
C GLU A 227 -36.76 -85.98 -25.55
N HIS A 228 -37.58 -84.98 -25.89
CA HIS A 228 -39.06 -85.08 -25.93
C HIS A 228 -39.70 -83.81 -26.51
N LYS A 229 -40.39 -83.97 -27.64
CA LYS A 229 -41.35 -83.02 -28.27
C LYS A 229 -42.63 -82.93 -27.38
N THR A 230 -43.46 -81.89 -27.30
CA THR A 230 -44.23 -81.15 -28.33
C THR A 230 -45.19 -80.13 -27.64
N MET A 231 -45.53 -79.02 -28.33
CA MET A 231 -46.83 -78.28 -28.35
C MET A 231 -47.29 -77.53 -27.07
N GLU A 232 -47.90 -76.33 -27.08
CA GLU A 232 -48.41 -75.41 -28.11
C GLU A 232 -48.79 -74.02 -27.48
N THR A 233 -48.93 -73.01 -28.34
CA THR A 233 -49.82 -71.82 -28.34
C THR A 233 -49.82 -70.69 -27.27
N ALA A 234 -49.40 -69.51 -27.77
CA ALA A 234 -50.17 -68.27 -27.99
C ALA A 234 -50.63 -67.32 -26.84
N ALA A 235 -50.29 -66.05 -27.10
CA ALA A 235 -51.04 -64.80 -26.88
C ALA A 235 -51.00 -64.08 -25.51
N ASP A 236 -50.31 -62.94 -25.55
CA ASP A 236 -50.81 -61.58 -25.22
C ASP A 236 -51.38 -61.32 -23.82
N LYS A 237 -50.63 -60.57 -23.00
CA LYS A 237 -50.93 -59.19 -22.55
C LYS A 237 -50.09 -58.80 -21.33
N SER A 238 -49.42 -57.65 -21.44
CA SER A 238 -48.97 -56.77 -20.35
C SER A 238 -50.21 -56.22 -19.56
N PRO A 239 -50.11 -55.56 -18.39
CA PRO A 239 -49.09 -54.53 -18.07
C PRO A 239 -48.61 -54.44 -16.59
N GLU A 240 -47.64 -53.52 -16.38
CA GLU A 240 -47.48 -52.63 -15.20
C GLU A 240 -47.07 -53.30 -13.85
N VAL A 241 -46.17 -52.78 -12.99
CA VAL A 241 -45.89 -51.41 -12.53
C VAL A 241 -44.47 -51.33 -11.92
N GLU A 242 -43.77 -50.25 -12.25
CA GLU A 242 -42.77 -49.40 -11.53
C GLU A 242 -41.61 -49.95 -10.68
N SER A 243 -40.42 -49.35 -10.92
CA SER A 243 -39.87 -48.33 -10.02
C SER A 243 -38.67 -47.65 -10.70
N ASP A 244 -38.96 -46.53 -11.36
CA ASP A 244 -37.98 -45.52 -11.77
C ASP A 244 -37.63 -44.64 -10.56
N TYR A 245 -36.34 -44.34 -10.35
CA TYR A 245 -35.95 -43.03 -9.83
C TYR A 245 -34.47 -42.75 -10.11
N GLY A 246 -34.20 -42.19 -11.29
CA GLY A 246 -33.04 -41.35 -11.53
C GLY A 246 -33.22 -39.98 -10.88
N GLY A 247 -32.36 -39.63 -9.93
CA GLY A 247 -32.27 -38.30 -9.35
C GLY A 247 -31.02 -37.57 -9.85
N SER A 248 -31.13 -36.88 -10.98
CA SER A 248 -30.23 -35.80 -11.34
C SER A 248 -30.52 -34.61 -10.42
N THR A 249 -29.51 -34.06 -9.74
CA THR A 249 -29.69 -32.84 -8.92
C THR A 249 -29.17 -31.66 -9.71
N GLU A 250 -30.11 -30.84 -10.17
CA GLU A 250 -29.92 -29.55 -10.81
C GLU A 250 -30.00 -28.42 -9.76
N ASP A 251 -29.50 -27.27 -10.17
CA ASP A 251 -29.11 -26.07 -9.44
C ASP A 251 -30.19 -25.33 -8.61
N GLU A 252 -29.64 -24.57 -7.65
CA GLU A 252 -30.02 -23.24 -7.13
C GLU A 252 -31.50 -22.84 -6.97
N GLN A 253 -31.85 -22.42 -5.74
CA GLN A 253 -32.55 -21.15 -5.52
C GLN A 253 -32.49 -20.66 -4.07
N GLU A 254 -32.17 -19.38 -3.93
CA GLU A 254 -32.17 -18.57 -2.72
C GLU A 254 -33.58 -18.42 -2.11
N ALA A 255 -33.66 -18.38 -0.78
CA ALA A 255 -34.61 -17.54 -0.04
C ALA A 255 -34.23 -17.44 1.45
N GLU A 256 -33.65 -16.30 1.83
CA GLU A 256 -33.79 -15.71 3.17
C GLU A 256 -35.01 -14.77 3.12
N PRO A 257 -35.80 -14.58 4.20
CA PRO A 257 -35.32 -13.74 5.29
C PRO A 257 -35.84 -14.00 6.73
N ARG A 258 -34.93 -13.74 7.68
CA ARG A 258 -35.09 -12.90 8.90
C ARG A 258 -35.74 -13.42 10.21
N GLN A 259 -34.83 -13.45 11.22
CA GLN A 259 -34.85 -12.76 12.54
C GLN A 259 -35.74 -13.35 13.66
N SER A 260 -35.36 -13.41 14.96
CA SER A 260 -34.30 -12.76 15.76
C SER A 260 -34.17 -13.41 17.17
N ASP A 261 -32.98 -13.90 17.50
CA ASP A 261 -32.08 -13.56 18.64
C ASP A 261 -32.46 -13.56 20.16
N PRO A 262 -31.44 -13.66 21.06
CA PRO A 262 -31.44 -14.49 22.29
C PRO A 262 -31.04 -13.72 23.58
N LYS A 263 -30.67 -14.44 24.67
CA LYS A 263 -29.95 -13.92 25.87
C LYS A 263 -29.32 -15.09 26.69
N PRO A 264 -28.39 -14.87 27.65
CA PRO A 264 -27.07 -14.20 27.55
C PRO A 264 -25.94 -14.88 28.37
N LEU A 265 -24.75 -14.24 28.37
CA LEU A 265 -23.87 -13.87 29.52
C LEU A 265 -22.39 -14.33 29.45
N THR A 266 -21.48 -13.34 29.56
CA THR A 266 -20.16 -13.29 30.27
C THR A 266 -19.06 -14.30 29.85
N GLN A 267 -17.75 -14.02 29.81
CA GLN A 267 -16.89 -13.12 30.59
C GLN A 267 -15.49 -13.08 29.94
N GLU A 268 -14.84 -11.92 30.03
CA GLU A 268 -13.39 -11.66 30.30
C GLU A 268 -12.26 -12.44 29.60
N MET A 269 -11.32 -11.65 29.05
CA MET A 269 -9.95 -12.05 28.71
C MET A 269 -9.14 -12.41 29.96
N PRO A 270 -8.09 -13.23 29.79
CA PRO A 270 -6.79 -12.77 30.23
C PRO A 270 -5.69 -12.90 29.17
N GLU A 271 -4.74 -11.99 29.28
CA GLU A 271 -3.46 -11.92 28.59
C GLU A 271 -2.58 -13.13 28.91
N SER A 272 -1.83 -13.64 27.92
CA SER A 272 -0.69 -14.52 28.19
C SER A 272 0.38 -14.42 27.10
N ASN A 273 1.61 -14.20 27.57
CA ASN A 273 2.88 -14.00 26.87
C ASN A 273 3.27 -15.15 25.90
N PRO A 274 4.13 -14.90 24.89
CA PRO A 274 4.41 -15.84 23.80
C PRO A 274 5.67 -16.69 24.04
N MET A 275 5.83 -17.26 25.24
CA MET A 275 6.89 -18.23 25.54
C MET A 275 6.38 -19.25 26.57
N ASP A 276 5.69 -20.28 26.08
CA ASP A 276 5.57 -21.54 26.82
C ASP A 276 5.74 -22.70 25.83
N ASP A 277 6.82 -23.43 26.05
CA ASP A 277 7.29 -24.58 25.29
C ASP A 277 6.79 -25.84 26.01
N SER A 278 5.50 -26.15 25.84
CA SER A 278 4.91 -27.38 26.37
C SER A 278 4.42 -28.26 25.22
N LEU A 279 5.32 -29.13 24.77
CA LEU A 279 5.05 -30.33 23.97
C LEU A 279 3.88 -31.13 24.60
N ASN A 280 2.68 -30.97 24.08
CA ASN A 280 1.57 -31.88 24.34
C ASN A 280 1.13 -32.55 23.03
N ASP A 281 1.63 -33.78 22.90
CA ASP A 281 1.06 -34.96 22.27
C ASP A 281 -0.11 -34.73 21.29
N ILE A 282 0.25 -34.55 20.01
CA ILE A 282 -0.71 -34.53 18.91
C ILE A 282 -1.02 -36.00 18.58
N THR A 283 -2.08 -36.52 19.17
CA THR A 283 -2.68 -37.78 18.70
C THR A 283 -3.02 -37.65 17.21
N ASP A 284 -2.50 -38.58 16.42
CA ASP A 284 -2.74 -38.78 15.00
C ASP A 284 -4.24 -38.95 14.71
N VAL A 285 -4.90 -37.84 14.36
CA VAL A 285 -6.27 -37.85 13.85
C VAL A 285 -6.23 -37.42 12.40
N ALA A 286 -6.55 -38.36 11.51
CA ALA A 286 -6.56 -38.18 10.07
C ALA A 286 -7.41 -36.95 9.65
N PRO A 287 -6.99 -36.17 8.62
CA PRO A 287 -7.67 -34.93 8.27
C PRO A 287 -9.06 -35.19 7.66
N CYS A 288 -10.13 -34.96 8.43
CA CYS A 288 -11.50 -35.02 7.89
C CYS A 288 -11.81 -33.79 7.01
N ARG A 289 -12.41 -34.04 5.84
CA ARG A 289 -12.84 -33.06 4.81
C ARG A 289 -13.54 -31.81 5.34
N LYS A 290 -14.27 -31.90 6.45
CA LYS A 290 -15.09 -30.80 6.99
C LYS A 290 -14.27 -29.62 7.53
N ARG A 291 -13.04 -29.83 8.02
CA ARG A 291 -12.24 -28.75 8.62
C ARG A 291 -11.59 -27.83 7.56
N ARG A 292 -11.29 -28.36 6.36
CA ARG A 292 -10.74 -27.55 5.24
C ARG A 292 -11.75 -26.52 4.73
N HIS A 293 -13.02 -26.87 4.61
CA HIS A 293 -14.03 -25.94 4.10
C HIS A 293 -14.19 -24.72 5.01
N ARG A 294 -14.15 -24.88 6.33
CA ARG A 294 -14.31 -23.74 7.25
C ARG A 294 -13.17 -22.72 7.16
N HIS A 295 -11.93 -23.18 6.98
CA HIS A 295 -10.77 -22.30 6.87
C HIS A 295 -10.63 -21.67 5.48
N LEU A 296 -10.95 -22.42 4.41
CA LEU A 296 -10.99 -21.85 3.04
C LEU A 296 -12.08 -20.79 2.92
N GLN A 297 -13.27 -21.06 3.46
CA GLN A 297 -14.41 -20.14 3.44
C GLN A 297 -14.11 -18.88 4.28
N GLN A 298 -13.35 -19.00 5.37
CA GLN A 298 -12.90 -17.86 6.17
C GLN A 298 -11.88 -16.99 5.43
N LEU A 299 -10.95 -17.60 4.70
CA LEU A 299 -9.98 -16.91 3.83
C LEU A 299 -10.67 -16.24 2.62
N GLU A 300 -11.62 -16.92 1.99
CA GLU A 300 -12.42 -16.36 0.89
C GLU A 300 -13.30 -15.19 1.36
N THR A 301 -13.86 -15.27 2.57
CA THR A 301 -14.66 -14.17 3.15
C THR A 301 -13.76 -12.96 3.50
N GLN A 302 -12.53 -13.20 3.96
CA GLN A 302 -11.55 -12.13 4.20
C GLN A 302 -11.07 -11.48 2.89
N ALA A 303 -10.82 -12.26 1.84
CA ALA A 303 -10.45 -11.76 0.52
C ALA A 303 -11.57 -10.92 -0.11
N LYS A 304 -12.83 -11.39 -0.05
CA LYS A 304 -13.99 -10.63 -0.55
C LYS A 304 -14.21 -9.31 0.19
N ARG A 305 -13.95 -9.26 1.50
CA ARG A 305 -14.01 -8.01 2.29
C ARG A 305 -12.91 -7.04 1.89
N ALA A 306 -11.69 -7.52 1.65
CA ALA A 306 -10.58 -6.68 1.19
C ALA A 306 -10.84 -6.09 -0.21
N GLU A 307 -11.42 -6.87 -1.13
CA GLU A 307 -11.79 -6.39 -2.48
C GLU A 307 -12.93 -5.35 -2.43
N LEU A 308 -13.91 -5.52 -1.55
CA LEU A 308 -14.98 -4.55 -1.33
C LEU A 308 -14.46 -3.23 -0.77
N ASP A 309 -13.54 -3.28 0.20
CA ASP A 309 -12.90 -2.09 0.76
C ASP A 309 -12.05 -1.36 -0.29
N GLN A 310 -11.35 -2.10 -1.17
CA GLN A 310 -10.56 -1.52 -2.24
C GLN A 310 -11.46 -0.85 -3.30
N ARG A 311 -12.59 -1.46 -3.67
CA ARG A 311 -13.60 -0.85 -4.57
C ARG A 311 -14.28 0.38 -3.95
N GLN A 312 -14.54 0.34 -2.64
CA GLN A 312 -15.11 1.51 -1.96
C GLN A 312 -14.10 2.67 -1.95
N ARG A 313 -12.81 2.41 -1.68
CA ARG A 313 -11.75 3.41 -1.75
C ARG A 313 -11.57 3.99 -3.16
N SER A 314 -11.57 3.16 -4.20
CA SER A 314 -11.47 3.65 -5.58
C SER A 314 -12.69 4.48 -6.00
N SER A 315 -13.90 4.10 -5.59
CA SER A 315 -15.10 4.90 -5.85
C SER A 315 -15.10 6.25 -5.12
N ARG A 316 -14.52 6.31 -3.91
CA ARG A 316 -14.36 7.56 -3.15
C ARG A 316 -13.34 8.48 -3.80
N LEU A 317 -12.22 7.94 -4.26
CA LEU A 317 -11.22 8.68 -5.03
C LEU A 317 -11.83 9.23 -6.33
N ALA A 318 -12.56 8.42 -7.09
CA ALA A 318 -13.21 8.87 -8.33
C ALA A 318 -14.28 9.96 -8.09
N ARG A 319 -15.04 9.88 -6.98
CA ARG A 319 -15.99 10.94 -6.61
C ARG A 319 -15.29 12.24 -6.19
N ASN A 320 -14.14 12.15 -5.54
CA ASN A 320 -13.35 13.33 -5.17
C ASN A 320 -12.74 14.00 -6.41
N GLU A 321 -12.27 13.22 -7.37
CA GLU A 321 -11.78 13.73 -8.67
C GLU A 321 -12.89 14.40 -9.47
N LEU A 322 -14.10 13.82 -9.51
CA LEU A 322 -15.25 14.43 -10.20
C LEU A 322 -15.62 15.79 -9.58
N LYS A 323 -15.59 15.88 -8.24
CA LYS A 323 -15.84 17.14 -7.53
C LYS A 323 -14.78 18.19 -7.80
N LEU A 324 -13.52 17.77 -7.97
CA LEU A 324 -12.42 18.67 -8.32
C LEU A 324 -12.58 19.23 -9.74
N LEU A 325 -12.98 18.37 -10.69
CA LEU A 325 -13.29 18.76 -12.07
C LEU A 325 -14.51 19.69 -12.16
N GLU A 326 -15.54 19.43 -11.36
CA GLU A 326 -16.75 20.26 -11.30
C GLU A 326 -16.43 21.64 -10.70
N ALA A 327 -15.59 21.70 -9.66
CA ALA A 327 -15.09 22.96 -9.10
C ALA A 327 -14.24 23.75 -10.11
N CYS A 328 -13.36 23.08 -10.87
CA CYS A 328 -12.59 23.73 -11.95
C CYS A 328 -13.50 24.26 -13.08
N CYS A 329 -14.59 23.56 -13.41
CA CYS A 329 -15.51 23.97 -14.47
C CYS A 329 -16.32 25.22 -14.07
N VAL A 330 -16.73 25.32 -12.79
CA VAL A 330 -17.39 26.51 -12.24
C VAL A 330 -16.45 27.72 -12.22
N MET A 331 -15.17 27.51 -11.90
CA MET A 331 -14.14 28.56 -11.94
C MET A 331 -13.89 29.09 -13.35
N LEU A 332 -13.94 28.24 -14.38
CA LEU A 332 -13.81 28.64 -15.78
C LEU A 332 -15.02 29.43 -16.31
N HIS A 333 -16.22 29.23 -15.75
CA HIS A 333 -17.43 29.98 -16.13
C HIS A 333 -17.59 31.33 -15.41
N MET A 334 -16.74 31.63 -14.42
CA MET A 334 -16.73 32.91 -13.70
C MET A 334 -15.73 33.92 -14.29
N ILE A 335 -15.04 33.57 -15.38
CA ILE A 335 -14.18 34.52 -16.12
C ILE A 335 -15.05 35.31 -17.09
N PRO A 336 -15.27 36.63 -16.90
CA PRO A 336 -16.03 37.44 -17.84
C PRO A 336 -15.26 37.58 -19.16
N ILE A 337 -15.78 36.96 -20.22
CA ILE A 337 -15.34 37.24 -21.59
C ILE A 337 -15.86 38.65 -21.94
N ASN A 338 -15.01 39.66 -21.82
CA ASN A 338 -15.27 40.97 -22.41
C ASN A 338 -15.24 40.82 -23.95
N PRO A 339 -16.31 41.15 -24.68
CA PRO A 339 -16.25 41.23 -26.12
C PRO A 339 -15.40 42.45 -26.49
N CYS A 340 -14.23 42.22 -27.08
CA CYS A 340 -13.45 43.30 -27.69
C CYS A 340 -14.25 43.91 -28.85
N ASP A 341 -14.52 45.19 -28.73
CA ASP A 341 -15.04 46.07 -29.78
C ASP A 341 -14.12 46.05 -31.01
N CYS A 342 -14.67 45.60 -32.14
CA CYS A 342 -14.14 45.97 -33.45
C CYS A 342 -14.68 47.35 -33.82
N SER A 343 -13.86 48.40 -33.69
CA SER A 343 -14.05 49.69 -34.37
C SER A 343 -12.75 50.50 -34.38
N HIS A 344 -11.91 50.29 -35.40
CA HIS A 344 -11.37 51.27 -36.35
C HIS A 344 -10.06 50.83 -37.00
#